data_AF-A0A2J5HN16-F1
#
_entry.id   AF-A0A2J5HN16-F1
#
_cell.length_a   1.000
_cell.length_b   1.000
_cell.length_c   1.000
_cell.angle_alpha   90.00
_cell.angle_beta   90.00
_cell.angle_gamma   90.00
#
_symmetry.space_group_name_H-M   'P 1'
#
loop_
_entity.id
_entity.type
_entity.pdbx_description
1 polymer ?
#
loop_
_entity_poly.entity_id
_entity_poly.type
_entity_poly.pdbx_seq_one_letter_code
_entity_poly.pdbx_strand_id
1 'polypeptide(L)'
;MPTESQSPQYRLHVTAGPSYDPKTHQTVPVNQDTPLHIESDQAVVDLCVRIQDYHGYPENSPTTNAYFKHPSHENDAYSISFSIIFKHPVDGNALLFGNDFDYPVRDRLPPGFGAGLRLMKWAIDPSLDGDVYADKPYLYSPALATWNQLLIGGLRTKQNNGTNGSDAEKPTARIVEEGAEDDGVPVRRGLCIPDTASERRRFFQDEPVRKEFVFQPGRAYWVDFGNPYLGFSG
;
A
#
# COMPACT_ATOMS: atom_id res chain seq x y z
N MET A 1 -12.54 36.44 -20.95
CA MET A 1 -11.16 35.98 -21.20
C MET A 1 -11.01 34.66 -20.48
N PRO A 2 -10.64 33.56 -21.15
CA PRO A 2 -10.38 32.31 -20.46
C PRO A 2 -9.09 32.48 -19.66
N THR A 3 -9.17 32.24 -18.36
CA THR A 3 -8.04 32.18 -17.44
C THR A 3 -7.06 31.13 -17.97
N GLU A 4 -5.83 31.52 -18.29
CA GLU A 4 -4.75 30.59 -18.61
C GLU A 4 -4.65 29.58 -17.46
N SER A 5 -4.96 28.31 -17.73
CA SER A 5 -4.62 27.24 -16.80
C SER A 5 -3.10 27.15 -16.79
N GLN A 6 -2.47 27.65 -15.73
CA GLN A 6 -1.05 27.40 -15.50
C GLN A 6 -0.83 25.90 -15.56
N SER A 7 0.02 25.45 -16.47
CA SER A 7 0.48 24.06 -16.46
C SER A 7 1.13 23.78 -15.10
N PRO A 8 0.97 22.58 -14.54
CA PRO A 8 1.61 22.21 -13.29
C PRO A 8 3.09 22.55 -13.30
N GLN A 9 3.56 23.30 -12.28
CA GLN A 9 4.99 23.60 -12.15
C GLN A 9 5.81 22.31 -11.92
N TYR A 10 5.17 21.26 -11.41
CA TYR A 10 5.78 19.96 -11.10
C TYR A 10 4.90 18.85 -11.64
N ARG A 11 5.54 17.75 -12.07
CA ARG A 11 4.84 16.53 -12.52
C ARG A 11 5.31 15.36 -11.67
N LEU A 12 4.39 14.47 -11.32
CA LEU A 12 4.68 13.30 -10.49
C LEU A 12 5.45 12.23 -11.28
N HIS A 13 6.63 11.85 -10.79
CA HIS A 13 7.34 10.66 -11.25
C HIS A 13 7.35 9.63 -10.13
N VAL A 14 6.74 8.47 -10.36
CA VAL A 14 6.66 7.40 -9.36
C VAL A 14 7.73 6.36 -9.69
N THR A 15 8.60 6.09 -8.71
CA THR A 15 9.63 5.05 -8.80
C THR A 15 9.57 4.16 -7.56
N ALA A 16 9.96 2.90 -7.69
CA ALA A 16 10.01 1.98 -6.57
C ALA A 16 11.18 0.99 -6.71
N GLY A 17 11.74 0.59 -5.58
CA GLY A 17 12.83 -0.37 -5.50
C GLY A 17 12.88 -1.04 -4.12
N PRO A 18 13.80 -1.98 -3.92
CA PRO A 18 13.90 -2.77 -2.69
C PRO A 18 14.60 -2.02 -1.53
N SER A 19 15.05 -0.78 -1.74
CA SER A 19 15.80 0.00 -0.75
C SER A 19 15.54 1.50 -0.93
N TYR A 20 16.04 2.31 0.00
CA TYR A 20 15.98 3.78 -0.10
C TYR A 20 16.93 4.40 -1.13
N ASP A 21 17.86 3.64 -1.72
CA ASP A 21 18.75 4.19 -2.76
C ASP A 21 17.97 4.33 -4.08
N PRO A 22 17.72 5.57 -4.58
CA PRO A 22 16.95 5.79 -5.80
C PRO A 22 17.58 5.14 -7.04
N LYS A 23 18.87 4.81 -7.00
CA LYS A 23 19.55 4.08 -8.10
C LYS A 23 19.04 2.65 -8.25
N THR A 24 18.45 2.09 -7.19
CA THR A 24 17.84 0.76 -7.20
C THR A 24 16.40 0.78 -7.69
N HIS A 25 15.81 1.97 -7.87
CA HIS A 25 14.42 2.11 -8.25
C HIS A 25 14.22 1.96 -9.75
N GLN A 26 13.03 1.46 -10.10
CA GLN A 26 12.51 1.43 -11.45
C GLN A 26 11.30 2.35 -11.55
N THR A 27 11.01 2.84 -12.76
CA THR A 27 9.79 3.62 -12.99
C THR A 27 8.56 2.73 -12.84
N VAL A 28 7.61 3.16 -12.03
CA VAL A 28 6.35 2.44 -11.83
C VAL A 28 5.43 2.69 -13.04
N PRO A 29 4.85 1.66 -13.65
CA PRO A 29 3.90 1.79 -14.76
C PRO A 29 2.51 2.22 -14.24
N VAL A 30 2.41 3.47 -13.77
CA VAL A 30 1.19 4.02 -13.15
C VAL A 30 -0.01 3.85 -14.08
N ASN A 31 -1.13 3.39 -13.50
CA ASN A 31 -2.40 3.10 -14.16
C ASN A 31 -2.40 2.01 -15.25
N GLN A 32 -1.28 1.33 -15.48
CA GLN A 32 -1.21 0.24 -16.45
C GLN A 32 -1.58 -1.12 -15.86
N ASP A 33 -1.94 -2.06 -16.72
CA ASP A 33 -2.31 -3.44 -16.34
C ASP A 33 -1.10 -4.36 -16.10
N THR A 34 0.10 -3.81 -16.03
CA THR A 34 1.33 -4.56 -15.72
C THR A 34 1.90 -4.11 -14.38
N PRO A 35 2.08 -5.00 -13.39
CA PRO A 35 2.69 -4.62 -12.13
C PRO A 35 4.20 -4.40 -12.30
N LEU A 36 4.79 -3.58 -11.43
CA LEU A 36 6.23 -3.54 -11.27
C LEU A 36 6.69 -4.67 -10.34
N HIS A 37 7.54 -5.55 -10.86
CA HIS A 37 8.15 -6.62 -10.07
C HIS A 37 9.37 -6.10 -9.31
N ILE A 38 9.40 -6.36 -8.00
CA ILE A 38 10.49 -5.99 -7.09
C ILE A 38 10.91 -7.23 -6.31
N GLU A 39 12.19 -7.55 -6.35
CA GLU A 39 12.75 -8.66 -5.59
C GLU A 39 13.93 -8.19 -4.74
N SER A 40 13.93 -8.60 -3.47
CA SER A 40 15.02 -8.38 -2.52
C SER A 40 15.37 -9.69 -1.81
N ASP A 41 16.35 -9.67 -0.92
CA ASP A 41 16.64 -10.81 -0.05
C ASP A 41 15.50 -11.10 0.94
N GLN A 42 14.61 -10.13 1.19
CA GLN A 42 13.54 -10.25 2.17
C GLN A 42 12.23 -10.73 1.55
N ALA A 43 11.90 -10.30 0.34
CA ALA A 43 10.60 -10.56 -0.28
C ALA A 43 10.61 -10.44 -1.80
N VAL A 44 9.55 -10.99 -2.40
CA VAL A 44 9.12 -10.73 -3.77
C VAL A 44 7.83 -9.93 -3.71
N VAL A 45 7.76 -8.82 -4.44
CA VAL A 45 6.64 -7.88 -4.44
C VAL A 45 6.25 -7.59 -5.88
N ASP A 46 4.95 -7.68 -6.18
CA ASP A 46 4.40 -7.15 -7.43
C ASP A 46 3.52 -5.94 -7.11
N LEU A 47 4.00 -4.75 -7.49
CA LEU A 47 3.42 -3.45 -7.14
C LEU A 47 2.57 -2.87 -8.27
N CYS A 48 1.38 -2.38 -7.92
CA CYS A 48 0.48 -1.63 -8.77
C CYS A 48 0.20 -0.26 -8.12
N VAL A 49 0.45 0.81 -8.86
CA VAL A 49 0.06 2.16 -8.43
C VAL A 49 -0.97 2.70 -9.41
N ARG A 50 -2.11 3.12 -8.87
CA ARG A 50 -3.22 3.69 -9.61
C ARG A 50 -3.52 5.07 -9.05
N ILE A 51 -3.74 6.05 -9.92
CA ILE A 51 -3.97 7.45 -9.53
C ILE A 51 -5.05 8.02 -10.45
N GLN A 52 -6.11 8.60 -9.89
CA GLN A 52 -7.11 9.35 -10.66
C GLN A 52 -6.50 10.66 -11.19
N ASP A 53 -6.93 11.08 -12.38
CA ASP A 53 -6.47 12.29 -13.07
C ASP A 53 -4.93 12.41 -13.14
N TYR A 54 -4.28 11.29 -13.49
CA TYR A 54 -2.81 11.22 -13.56
C TYR A 54 -2.23 11.95 -14.78
N HIS A 55 -1.33 12.90 -14.54
CA HIS A 55 -0.61 13.67 -15.57
C HIS A 55 0.93 13.60 -15.41
N GLY A 56 1.42 12.57 -14.71
CA GLY A 56 2.83 12.39 -14.38
C GLY A 56 3.68 11.73 -15.47
N TYR A 57 4.76 11.07 -15.05
CA TYR A 57 5.67 10.29 -15.90
C TYR A 57 5.56 8.77 -15.66
N PRO A 58 5.57 7.95 -16.72
CA PRO A 58 5.80 8.32 -18.12
C PRO A 58 4.58 9.00 -18.76
N GLU A 59 4.81 9.85 -19.77
CA GLU A 59 3.77 10.72 -20.34
C GLU A 59 2.61 9.97 -21.01
N ASN A 60 2.84 8.71 -21.37
CA ASN A 60 1.86 7.83 -21.99
C ASN A 60 1.09 6.97 -20.97
N SER A 61 1.30 7.17 -19.66
CA SER A 61 0.49 6.51 -18.64
C SER A 61 -0.98 6.94 -18.79
N PRO A 62 -1.94 6.01 -18.65
CA PRO A 62 -3.35 6.36 -18.62
C PRO A 62 -3.64 7.35 -17.49
N THR A 63 -4.60 8.25 -17.69
CA THR A 63 -5.00 9.23 -16.67
C THR A 63 -5.82 8.61 -15.53
N THR A 64 -6.36 7.40 -15.74
CA THR A 64 -7.16 6.65 -14.76
C THR A 64 -7.06 5.15 -15.04
N ASN A 65 -7.64 4.32 -14.16
CA ASN A 65 -7.67 2.86 -14.28
C ASN A 65 -9.08 2.30 -14.01
N ALA A 66 -9.40 1.13 -14.57
CA ALA A 66 -10.70 0.48 -14.40
C ALA A 66 -11.03 0.13 -12.94
N TYR A 67 -10.01 -0.03 -12.09
CA TYR A 67 -10.13 -0.18 -10.63
C TYR A 67 -11.09 0.84 -10.00
N PHE A 68 -11.02 2.11 -10.40
CA PHE A 68 -11.87 3.17 -9.84
C PHE A 68 -13.34 3.10 -10.29
N LYS A 69 -13.70 2.14 -11.15
CA LYS A 69 -15.10 1.83 -11.47
C LYS A 69 -15.70 0.78 -10.54
N HIS A 70 -14.87 0.12 -9.74
CA HIS A 70 -15.34 -0.85 -8.76
C HIS A 70 -16.09 -0.12 -7.64
N PRO A 71 -17.27 -0.60 -7.18
CA PRO A 71 -18.08 0.11 -6.18
C PRO A 71 -17.33 0.43 -4.88
N SER A 72 -16.40 -0.43 -4.46
CA SER A 72 -15.60 -0.21 -3.25
C SER A 72 -14.54 0.88 -3.40
N HIS A 73 -14.27 1.37 -4.62
CA HIS A 73 -13.12 2.21 -4.95
C HIS A 73 -13.48 3.43 -5.81
N GLU A 74 -14.75 3.70 -6.06
CA GLU A 74 -15.21 4.85 -6.88
C GLU A 74 -14.81 6.21 -6.29
N ASN A 75 -14.60 6.25 -4.98
CA ASN A 75 -14.21 7.46 -4.25
C ASN A 75 -12.69 7.55 -4.03
N ASP A 76 -11.92 6.50 -4.33
CA ASP A 76 -10.48 6.51 -4.06
C ASP A 76 -9.77 7.42 -5.07
N ALA A 77 -8.90 8.32 -4.59
CA ALA A 77 -8.09 9.16 -5.47
C ALA A 77 -6.83 8.43 -5.98
N TYR A 78 -6.39 7.41 -5.24
CA TYR A 78 -5.26 6.57 -5.60
C TYR A 78 -5.36 5.19 -4.92
N SER A 79 -4.57 4.23 -5.42
CA SER A 79 -4.35 2.91 -4.82
C SER A 79 -2.88 2.52 -4.97
N ILE A 80 -2.30 2.02 -3.88
CA ILE A 80 -1.02 1.33 -3.80
C ILE A 80 -1.36 -0.11 -3.43
N SER A 81 -1.51 -0.95 -4.46
CA SER A 81 -1.89 -2.35 -4.31
C SER A 81 -0.70 -3.24 -4.65
N PHE A 82 -0.47 -4.26 -3.84
CA PHE A 82 0.64 -5.17 -4.10
C PHE A 82 0.39 -6.57 -3.55
N SER A 83 1.02 -7.55 -4.20
CA SER A 83 1.28 -8.84 -3.58
C SER A 83 2.65 -8.79 -2.89
N ILE A 84 2.79 -9.43 -1.74
CA ILE A 84 4.08 -9.64 -1.09
C ILE A 84 4.23 -11.09 -0.66
N ILE A 85 5.37 -11.68 -1.00
CA ILE A 85 5.77 -13.03 -0.61
C ILE A 85 7.11 -12.91 0.11
N PHE A 86 7.11 -13.14 1.41
CA PHE A 86 8.32 -13.09 2.20
C PHE A 86 9.19 -14.33 1.98
N LYS A 87 10.51 -14.14 1.97
CA LYS A 87 11.51 -15.23 1.89
C LYS A 87 11.89 -15.77 3.27
N HIS A 88 11.62 -14.99 4.31
CA HIS A 88 11.90 -15.28 5.71
C HIS A 88 10.69 -14.93 6.58
N PRO A 89 10.54 -15.53 7.78
CA PRO A 89 9.43 -15.20 8.66
C PRO A 89 9.58 -13.75 9.12
N VAL A 90 8.51 -12.96 9.05
CA VAL A 90 8.50 -11.57 9.53
C VAL A 90 7.47 -11.44 10.64
N ASP A 91 7.92 -10.94 11.80
CA ASP A 91 7.06 -10.59 12.93
C ASP A 91 6.09 -9.48 12.50
N GLY A 92 4.80 -9.64 12.81
CA GLY A 92 3.74 -8.69 12.46
C GLY A 92 3.98 -7.28 13.01
N ASN A 93 4.79 -7.14 14.05
CA ASN A 93 5.21 -5.88 14.64
C ASN A 93 6.42 -5.24 13.95
N ALA A 94 7.19 -6.02 13.17
CA ALA A 94 8.40 -5.53 12.50
C ALA A 94 8.10 -4.90 11.12
N LEU A 95 6.99 -5.28 10.48
CA LEU A 95 6.60 -4.71 9.20
C LEU A 95 5.86 -3.39 9.40
N LEU A 96 6.51 -2.29 9.01
CA LEU A 96 5.93 -0.96 9.02
C LEU A 96 5.45 -0.56 7.62
N PHE A 97 4.40 0.26 7.58
CA PHE A 97 3.91 0.87 6.36
C PHE A 97 3.58 2.34 6.63
N GLY A 98 3.92 3.21 5.68
CA GLY A 98 3.68 4.64 5.81
C GLY A 98 4.58 5.46 4.88
N ASN A 99 4.76 6.73 5.23
CA ASN A 99 5.44 7.70 4.38
C ASN A 99 6.57 8.37 5.15
N ASP A 100 7.64 8.69 4.45
CA ASP A 100 8.68 9.62 4.86
C ASP A 100 8.99 10.63 3.77
N PHE A 101 9.70 11.68 4.15
CA PHE A 101 10.10 12.75 3.26
C PHE A 101 11.58 13.06 3.47
N ASP A 102 12.31 13.20 2.35
CA ASP A 102 13.73 13.55 2.38
C ASP A 102 14.01 14.98 2.84
N TYR A 103 12.98 15.84 2.82
CA TYR A 103 13.08 17.25 3.11
C TYR A 103 11.97 17.71 4.08
N PRO A 104 12.21 18.78 4.87
CA PRO A 104 11.21 19.30 5.77
C PRO A 104 9.95 19.76 5.02
N VAL A 105 8.78 19.39 5.51
CA VAL A 105 7.48 19.83 4.97
C VAL A 105 6.75 20.83 5.89
N ARG A 106 7.33 21.15 7.05
CA ARG A 106 6.72 21.96 8.11
C ARG A 106 6.14 23.30 7.64
N ASP A 107 6.77 23.94 6.65
CA ASP A 107 6.32 25.22 6.10
C ASP A 107 5.18 25.10 5.07
N ARG A 108 4.83 23.86 4.68
CA ARG A 108 3.74 23.55 3.75
C ARG A 108 2.54 22.87 4.43
N LEU A 109 2.63 22.57 5.72
CA LEU A 109 1.53 21.95 6.45
C LEU A 109 0.39 22.96 6.66
N PRO A 110 -0.88 22.56 6.46
CA PRO A 110 -1.99 23.44 6.73
C PRO A 110 -2.06 23.80 8.23
N PRO A 111 -2.55 25.01 8.59
CA PRO A 111 -2.75 25.37 9.98
C PRO A 111 -3.58 24.31 10.74
N GLY A 112 -3.11 23.92 11.93
CA GLY A 112 -3.79 22.92 12.76
C GLY A 112 -3.47 21.46 12.43
N PHE A 113 -2.61 21.18 11.44
CA PHE A 113 -2.23 19.81 11.05
C PHE A 113 -1.79 18.95 12.25
N GLY A 114 -0.95 19.47 13.15
CA GLY A 114 -0.51 18.73 14.34
C GLY A 114 -1.65 18.33 15.29
N ALA A 115 -2.69 19.17 15.42
CA ALA A 115 -3.87 18.83 16.22
C ALA A 115 -4.72 17.75 15.53
N GLY A 116 -4.88 17.84 14.21
CA GLY A 116 -5.52 16.79 13.40
C GLY A 116 -4.79 15.45 13.49
N LEU A 117 -3.46 15.46 13.41
CA LEU A 117 -2.63 14.27 13.57
C LEU A 117 -2.80 13.64 14.95
N ARG A 118 -2.84 14.46 16.01
CA ARG A 118 -3.08 13.97 17.37
C ARG A 118 -4.47 13.33 17.51
N LEU A 119 -5.49 13.90 16.88
CA LEU A 119 -6.84 13.30 16.85
C LEU A 119 -6.86 11.98 16.07
N MET A 120 -6.17 11.90 14.93
CA MET A 120 -6.01 10.65 14.16
C MET A 120 -5.36 9.56 15.00
N LYS A 121 -4.25 9.88 15.67
CA LYS A 121 -3.55 8.96 16.58
C LYS A 121 -4.48 8.51 17.71
N TRP A 122 -5.22 9.43 18.32
CA TRP A 122 -6.07 9.09 19.46
C TRP A 122 -7.32 8.29 19.08
N ALA A 123 -7.97 8.62 17.96
CA ALA A 123 -9.30 8.09 17.62
C ALA A 123 -9.29 6.95 16.59
N ILE A 124 -8.29 6.90 15.71
CA ILE A 124 -8.30 6.01 14.53
C ILE A 124 -7.17 5.00 14.60
N ASP A 125 -5.93 5.45 14.76
CA ASP A 125 -4.75 4.59 14.80
C ASP A 125 -3.76 5.00 15.91
N PRO A 126 -3.92 4.46 17.13
CA PRO A 126 -3.00 4.69 18.24
C PRO A 126 -1.60 4.15 18.01
N SER A 127 -1.43 3.24 17.04
CA SER A 127 -0.12 2.65 16.71
C SER A 127 0.66 3.47 15.68
N LEU A 128 0.08 4.57 15.18
CA LEU A 128 0.71 5.50 14.27
C LEU A 128 1.81 6.32 14.98
N ASP A 129 3.06 6.08 14.61
CA ASP A 129 4.21 6.87 15.00
C ASP A 129 4.62 7.85 13.91
N GLY A 130 5.15 9.01 14.29
CA GLY A 130 5.58 10.01 13.30
C GLY A 130 5.88 11.37 13.88
N ASP A 131 6.85 12.03 13.26
CA ASP A 131 7.17 13.44 13.44
C ASP A 131 7.09 14.15 12.09
N VAL A 132 6.07 14.98 11.93
CA VAL A 132 5.80 15.73 10.69
C VAL A 132 6.51 17.09 10.65
N TYR A 133 7.15 17.50 11.75
CA TYR A 133 7.91 18.73 11.86
C TYR A 133 9.43 18.51 11.83
N ALA A 134 9.88 17.26 11.81
CA ALA A 134 11.28 16.90 11.64
C ALA A 134 11.86 17.41 10.32
N ASP A 135 13.19 17.49 10.23
CA ASP A 135 13.87 17.81 8.97
C ASP A 135 13.75 16.68 7.93
N LYS A 136 13.53 15.45 8.41
CA LYS A 136 13.09 14.30 7.63
C LYS A 136 11.77 13.79 8.22
N PRO A 137 10.65 14.39 7.82
CA PRO A 137 9.34 14.02 8.33
C PRO A 137 9.03 12.55 8.07
N TYR A 138 8.34 11.90 8.99
CA TYR A 138 7.88 10.52 8.80
C TYR A 138 6.55 10.26 9.49
N LEU A 139 5.82 9.27 8.99
CA LEU A 139 4.58 8.78 9.55
C LEU A 139 4.39 7.31 9.19
N TYR A 140 4.55 6.43 10.17
CA TYR A 140 4.45 4.98 10.02
C TYR A 140 3.48 4.37 11.01
N SER A 141 2.88 3.26 10.61
CA SER A 141 2.11 2.40 11.49
C SER A 141 2.48 0.94 11.19
N PRO A 142 2.33 0.01 12.13
CA PRO A 142 2.42 -1.40 11.80
C PRO A 142 1.50 -1.74 10.63
N ALA A 143 2.02 -2.43 9.63
CA ALA A 143 1.32 -2.70 8.37
C ALA A 143 -0.09 -3.29 8.58
N LEU A 144 -0.20 -4.25 9.50
CA LEU A 144 -1.44 -4.92 9.87
C LEU A 144 -2.48 -4.00 10.53
N ALA A 145 -2.09 -2.85 11.06
CA ALA A 145 -2.97 -1.87 11.68
C ALA A 145 -3.40 -0.76 10.71
N THR A 146 -2.73 -0.61 9.56
CA THR A 146 -2.93 0.54 8.66
C THR A 146 -3.45 0.20 7.26
N TRP A 147 -3.10 -0.96 6.70
CA TRP A 147 -3.55 -1.34 5.34
C TRP A 147 -5.07 -1.30 5.20
N ASN A 148 -5.57 -0.78 4.07
CA ASN A 148 -7.01 -0.64 3.85
C ASN A 148 -7.68 -2.00 3.69
N GLN A 149 -7.03 -2.91 2.95
CA GLN A 149 -7.45 -4.29 2.73
C GLN A 149 -6.26 -5.23 2.90
N LEU A 150 -6.50 -6.41 3.48
CA LEU A 150 -5.53 -7.50 3.55
C LEU A 150 -6.21 -8.83 3.22
N LEU A 151 -5.67 -9.51 2.21
CA LEU A 151 -6.01 -10.90 1.92
C LEU A 151 -4.82 -11.81 2.23
N ILE A 152 -5.02 -12.76 3.14
CA ILE A 152 -4.06 -13.81 3.44
C ILE A 152 -4.27 -14.95 2.42
N GLY A 153 -3.42 -15.00 1.39
CA GLY A 153 -3.50 -15.99 0.31
C GLY A 153 -2.74 -17.28 0.60
N GLY A 154 -2.58 -18.12 -0.42
CA GLY A 154 -1.97 -19.44 -0.29
C GLY A 154 -0.44 -19.48 -0.22
N LEU A 155 0.13 -20.61 0.24
CA LEU A 155 1.56 -20.91 0.07
C LEU A 155 1.92 -21.14 -1.41
N ARG A 156 2.83 -20.34 -1.96
CA ARG A 156 3.36 -20.53 -3.31
C ARG A 156 4.54 -21.50 -3.26
N THR A 157 4.26 -22.79 -3.50
CA THR A 157 5.32 -23.80 -3.67
C THR A 157 5.98 -23.66 -5.05
N LYS A 158 7.25 -24.08 -5.17
CA LYS A 158 8.03 -24.03 -6.43
C LYS A 158 7.37 -24.76 -7.62
N GLN A 159 6.31 -25.55 -7.41
CA GLN A 159 5.57 -26.24 -8.47
C GLN A 159 4.55 -25.37 -9.21
N ASN A 160 4.16 -24.21 -8.68
CA ASN A 160 3.25 -23.29 -9.38
C ASN A 160 3.97 -22.33 -10.35
N ASN A 161 5.28 -22.45 -10.52
CA ASN A 161 6.04 -21.71 -11.53
C ASN A 161 5.91 -22.31 -12.95
N GLY A 162 5.18 -23.42 -13.12
CA GLY A 162 5.18 -24.22 -14.36
C GLY A 162 3.80 -24.56 -14.95
N THR A 163 2.69 -24.00 -14.45
CA THR A 163 1.39 -24.16 -15.10
C THR A 163 1.11 -22.96 -15.99
N ASN A 164 1.21 -23.18 -17.30
CA ASN A 164 0.46 -22.46 -18.34
C ASN A 164 -1.05 -22.61 -18.06
N GLY A 165 -1.56 -21.91 -17.05
CA GLY A 165 -2.97 -21.78 -16.71
C GLY A 165 -3.37 -20.33 -16.89
N SER A 166 -4.38 -20.09 -17.72
CA SER A 166 -4.81 -18.80 -18.25
C SER A 166 -5.35 -17.78 -17.24
N ASP A 167 -5.27 -17.98 -15.92
CA ASP A 167 -5.88 -17.09 -14.92
C ASP A 167 -5.08 -17.02 -13.60
N ALA A 168 -3.73 -16.93 -13.67
CA ALA A 168 -3.00 -16.39 -12.53
C ALA A 168 -3.38 -14.91 -12.41
N GLU A 169 -4.33 -14.60 -11.53
CA GLU A 169 -4.86 -13.25 -11.32
C GLU A 169 -3.69 -12.28 -11.11
N LYS A 170 -3.44 -11.46 -12.13
CA LYS A 170 -2.36 -10.48 -12.07
C LYS A 170 -2.72 -9.48 -10.96
N PRO A 171 -1.78 -9.07 -10.11
CA PRO A 171 -2.02 -8.06 -9.07
C PRO A 171 -2.70 -6.79 -9.59
N THR A 172 -2.50 -6.45 -10.86
CA THR A 172 -3.10 -5.30 -11.54
C THR A 172 -4.60 -5.43 -11.81
N ALA A 173 -5.12 -6.64 -11.99
CA ALA A 173 -6.54 -6.89 -12.23
C ALA A 173 -7.31 -7.23 -10.94
N ARG A 174 -6.59 -7.70 -9.92
CA ARG A 174 -7.19 -8.13 -8.66
C ARG A 174 -7.73 -6.94 -7.87
N ILE A 175 -9.00 -7.03 -7.48
CA ILE A 175 -9.56 -6.22 -6.39
C ILE A 175 -9.26 -6.97 -5.09
N VAL A 176 -8.48 -6.35 -4.20
CA VAL A 176 -8.12 -6.98 -2.93
C VAL A 176 -9.24 -6.73 -1.94
N GLU A 177 -9.87 -7.81 -1.50
CA GLU A 177 -10.88 -7.78 -0.45
C GLU A 177 -10.29 -8.32 0.86
N GLU A 178 -10.69 -7.74 1.98
CA GLU A 178 -10.31 -8.23 3.30
C GLU A 178 -10.71 -9.70 3.48
N GLY A 179 -9.76 -10.52 3.95
CA GLY A 179 -10.06 -11.89 4.32
C GLY A 179 -8.88 -12.82 4.16
N ALA A 180 -9.19 -14.03 3.68
CA ALA A 180 -8.20 -15.04 3.36
C ALA A 180 -8.76 -16.01 2.31
N GLU A 181 -7.85 -16.65 1.57
CA GLU A 181 -8.16 -17.69 0.58
C GLU A 181 -7.23 -18.89 0.77
N ASP A 182 -7.51 -19.99 0.08
CA ASP A 182 -6.71 -21.22 0.11
C ASP A 182 -6.38 -21.70 1.55
N ASP A 183 -5.12 -22.08 1.79
CA ASP A 183 -4.62 -22.45 3.10
C ASP A 183 -4.33 -21.23 4.01
N GLY A 184 -4.63 -20.01 3.56
CA GLY A 184 -4.64 -18.80 4.38
C GLY A 184 -5.87 -18.69 5.28
N VAL A 185 -7.02 -19.29 4.88
CA VAL A 185 -8.25 -19.32 5.68
C VAL A 185 -8.04 -19.90 7.09
N PRO A 186 -7.44 -21.10 7.26
CA PRO A 186 -7.16 -21.62 8.59
C PRO A 186 -6.14 -20.78 9.38
N VAL A 187 -5.20 -20.10 8.73
CA VAL A 187 -4.25 -19.18 9.39
C VAL A 187 -5.00 -18.00 10.00
N ARG A 188 -5.85 -17.34 9.21
CA ARG A 188 -6.65 -16.20 9.67
C ARG A 188 -7.57 -16.57 10.83
N ARG A 189 -8.27 -17.71 10.70
CA ARG A 189 -9.19 -18.22 11.73
C ARG A 189 -8.45 -18.62 13.01
N GLY A 190 -7.30 -19.27 12.88
CA GLY A 190 -6.51 -19.74 14.03
C GLY A 190 -5.99 -18.61 14.92
N LEU A 191 -5.79 -17.42 14.35
CA LEU A 191 -5.39 -16.21 15.07
C LEU A 191 -6.58 -15.31 15.44
N CYS A 192 -7.82 -15.77 15.22
CA CYS A 192 -9.04 -15.01 15.52
C CYS A 192 -9.07 -13.61 14.89
N ILE A 193 -8.48 -13.43 13.71
CA ILE A 193 -8.45 -12.14 13.02
C ILE A 193 -9.88 -11.80 12.55
N PRO A 194 -10.45 -10.65 12.95
CA PRO A 194 -11.81 -10.27 12.58
C PRO A 194 -12.06 -10.18 11.08
N ASP A 195 -13.29 -10.39 10.61
CA ASP A 195 -13.58 -10.50 9.18
C ASP A 195 -13.54 -9.15 8.43
N THR A 196 -13.81 -8.03 9.11
CA THR A 196 -13.82 -6.71 8.45
C THR A 196 -12.48 -6.00 8.56
N ALA A 197 -12.13 -5.18 7.56
CA ALA A 197 -10.87 -4.45 7.54
C ALA A 197 -10.72 -3.49 8.73
N SER A 198 -11.83 -2.84 9.12
CA SER A 198 -11.83 -1.92 10.27
C SER A 198 -11.57 -2.66 11.58
N GLU A 199 -12.18 -3.82 11.78
CA GLU A 199 -11.97 -4.62 12.99
C GLU A 199 -10.59 -5.27 12.99
N ARG A 200 -10.09 -5.76 11.83
CA ARG A 200 -8.69 -6.23 11.70
C ARG A 200 -7.71 -5.13 12.11
N ARG A 201 -7.85 -3.92 11.56
CA ARG A 201 -6.94 -2.81 11.88
C ARG A 201 -6.94 -2.54 13.38
N ARG A 202 -8.13 -2.48 14.00
CA ARG A 202 -8.27 -2.31 15.45
C ARG A 202 -7.65 -3.47 16.24
N PHE A 203 -7.85 -4.71 15.81
CA PHE A 203 -7.29 -5.91 16.42
C PHE A 203 -5.76 -5.86 16.46
N PHE A 204 -5.13 -5.42 15.37
CA PHE A 204 -3.68 -5.30 15.28
C PHE A 204 -3.09 -4.00 15.83
N GLN A 205 -3.88 -3.10 16.42
CA GLN A 205 -3.33 -1.98 17.21
C GLN A 205 -2.70 -2.49 18.51
N ASP A 206 -3.20 -3.60 19.06
CA ASP A 206 -2.64 -4.29 20.22
C ASP A 206 -1.31 -4.97 19.85
N GLU A 207 -0.22 -4.51 20.47
CA GLU A 207 1.14 -5.01 20.19
C GLU A 207 1.32 -6.50 20.54
N PRO A 208 0.94 -7.00 21.73
CA PRO A 208 0.88 -8.43 22.01
C PRO A 208 0.21 -9.26 20.92
N VAL A 209 -1.00 -8.87 20.49
CA VAL A 209 -1.75 -9.57 19.43
C VAL A 209 -0.98 -9.54 18.11
N ARG A 210 -0.40 -8.39 17.78
CA ARG A 210 0.37 -8.20 16.55
C ARG A 210 1.65 -9.05 16.50
N LYS A 211 2.31 -9.27 17.63
CA LYS A 211 3.50 -10.15 17.73
C LYS A 211 3.19 -11.63 17.58
N GLU A 212 1.93 -12.05 17.79
CA GLU A 212 1.51 -13.43 17.52
C GLU A 212 1.36 -13.71 16.01
N PHE A 213 1.18 -12.67 15.21
CA PHE A 213 1.11 -12.80 13.77
C PHE A 213 2.52 -12.88 13.15
N VAL A 214 2.76 -13.93 12.37
CA VAL A 214 3.99 -14.08 11.58
C VAL A 214 3.62 -14.15 10.11
N PHE A 215 4.19 -13.24 9.32
CA PHE A 215 4.16 -13.38 7.86
C PHE A 215 4.99 -14.61 7.47
N GLN A 216 4.33 -15.61 6.93
CA GLN A 216 4.91 -16.92 6.64
C GLN A 216 5.75 -16.86 5.35
N PRO A 217 6.97 -17.45 5.35
CA PRO A 217 7.75 -17.58 4.13
C PRO A 217 6.97 -18.28 3.02
N GLY A 218 7.02 -17.73 1.81
CA GLY A 218 6.37 -18.31 0.64
C GLY A 218 4.86 -18.12 0.58
N ARG A 219 4.21 -17.55 1.60
CA ARG A 219 2.77 -17.21 1.54
C ARG A 219 2.58 -15.90 0.80
N ALA A 220 1.58 -15.85 -0.09
CA ALA A 220 1.14 -14.62 -0.72
C ALA A 220 0.25 -13.81 0.23
N TYR A 221 0.58 -12.54 0.42
CA TYR A 221 -0.28 -11.56 1.08
C TYR A 221 -0.63 -10.49 0.05
N TRP A 222 -1.91 -10.23 -0.13
CA TRP A 222 -2.38 -9.17 -1.03
C TRP A 222 -2.85 -7.99 -0.20
N VAL A 223 -2.43 -6.81 -0.63
CA VAL A 223 -2.64 -5.58 0.10
C VAL A 223 -3.21 -4.54 -0.85
N ASP A 224 -4.11 -3.72 -0.32
CA ASP A 224 -4.45 -2.46 -0.94
C ASP A 224 -4.44 -1.33 0.09
N PHE A 225 -3.98 -0.17 -0.37
CA PHE A 225 -3.94 1.05 0.39
C PHE A 225 -4.28 2.24 -0.52
N GLY A 226 -5.34 2.94 -0.21
CA GLY A 226 -5.89 4.01 -1.02
C GLY A 226 -6.86 4.85 -0.21
N ASN A 227 -6.99 6.14 -0.54
CA ASN A 227 -7.94 7.02 0.11
C ASN A 227 -8.37 8.18 -0.80
N PRO A 228 -9.50 8.87 -0.50
CA PRO A 228 -10.01 9.99 -1.29
C PRO A 228 -9.25 11.31 -1.07
N TYR A 229 -8.29 11.37 -0.14
CA TYR A 229 -7.82 12.64 0.43
C TYR A 229 -6.55 13.21 -0.21
N LEU A 230 -5.90 12.47 -1.12
CA LEU A 230 -4.71 12.93 -1.84
C LEU A 230 -5.01 13.06 -3.33
N GLY A 231 -5.20 14.30 -3.78
CA GLY A 231 -5.27 14.63 -5.21
C GLY A 231 -3.88 14.93 -5.77
N PHE A 232 -3.58 14.43 -6.97
CA PHE A 232 -2.29 14.61 -7.65
C PHE A 232 -2.38 15.49 -8.90
N SER A 233 -3.51 16.19 -9.08
CA SER A 233 -3.87 17.00 -10.26
C SER A 233 -3.49 18.49 -10.15
N GLY A 234 -2.47 18.82 -9.35
CA GLY A 234 -1.91 20.17 -9.24
C GLY A 234 -0.84 20.47 -10.26
#